data_AF-A0A1F7FV50-F1
#
_entry.id   AF-A0A1F7FV50-F1
#
_cell.length_a   1.000
_cell.length_b   1.000
_cell.length_c   1.000
_cell.angle_alpha   90.00
_cell.angle_beta   90.00
_cell.angle_gamma   90.00
#
_symmetry.space_group_name_H-M   'P 1'
#
loop_
_entity.id
_entity.type
_entity.pdbx_description
1 polymer ?
#
loop_
_entity_poly.entity_id
_entity_poly.type
_entity_poly.pdbx_seq_one_letter_code
_entity_poly.pdbx_strand_id
1 'polypeptide(L)'
;MDKKYALALLISGGQTGVDRAALDFAMQNGIAHAGWCPLGRRAEDGVIPERYLLKEASTKLYQQRTQLNVRDSQATLIIRDEARRSRGTALTIKCAEKLNKPVLVIDIGDYDYKKVIKWLNTVRPQVLNVAGPRLSESPDAAAAASAILAAAICRDQQTVVKWPPTRPFTPDLF
;
A
#
# COMPACT_ATOMS: atom_id res chain seq x y z
N MET A 1 -21.80 13.88 2.44
CA MET A 1 -20.44 13.35 2.26
C MET A 1 -20.55 11.84 2.13
N ASP A 2 -19.88 11.23 1.15
CA ASP A 2 -19.86 9.77 1.02
C ASP A 2 -19.20 9.15 2.26
N LYS A 3 -19.76 8.05 2.77
CA LYS A 3 -19.23 7.38 3.95
C LYS A 3 -17.86 6.78 3.63
N LYS A 4 -16.82 7.19 4.35
CA LYS A 4 -15.47 6.61 4.24
C LYS A 4 -15.50 5.11 4.54
N TYR A 5 -14.62 4.36 3.90
CA TYR A 5 -14.45 2.93 4.12
C TYR A 5 -13.66 2.69 5.42
N ALA A 6 -14.20 1.88 6.32
CA ALA A 6 -13.53 1.49 7.56
C ALA A 6 -12.50 0.38 7.27
N LEU A 7 -11.22 0.66 7.51
CA LEU A 7 -10.10 -0.26 7.26
C LEU A 7 -9.44 -0.69 8.57
N ALA A 8 -9.18 -1.99 8.70
CA ALA A 8 -8.52 -2.55 9.88
C ALA A 8 -6.99 -2.43 9.83
N LEU A 9 -6.37 -2.77 8.69
CA LEU A 9 -4.92 -2.76 8.51
C LEU A 9 -4.53 -2.17 7.14
N LEU A 10 -3.73 -1.12 7.17
CA LEU A 10 -3.04 -0.59 5.99
C LEU A 10 -1.62 -1.14 5.95
N ILE A 11 -1.21 -1.73 4.83
CA ILE A 11 0.18 -2.15 4.64
C ILE A 11 0.85 -1.39 3.51
N SER A 12 2.16 -1.18 3.65
CA SER A 12 3.01 -0.68 2.57
C SER A 12 4.47 -1.05 2.80
N GLY A 13 5.35 -0.85 1.81
CA GLY A 13 6.74 -1.32 1.88
C GLY A 13 7.79 -0.33 2.37
N GLY A 14 7.37 0.84 2.84
CA GLY A 14 8.23 1.82 3.53
C GLY A 14 9.20 2.62 2.66
N GLN A 15 9.12 2.49 1.33
CA GLN A 15 9.85 3.36 0.41
C GLN A 15 9.43 4.83 0.59
N THR A 16 10.26 5.79 0.18
CA THR A 16 9.83 7.19 0.07
C THR A 16 8.63 7.33 -0.87
N GLY A 17 8.00 8.51 -0.90
CA GLY A 17 6.85 8.74 -1.77
C GLY A 17 5.58 8.10 -1.22
N VAL A 18 4.85 7.38 -2.07
CA VAL A 18 3.51 6.83 -1.75
C VAL A 18 3.52 5.89 -0.56
N ASP A 19 4.53 5.02 -0.45
CA ASP A 19 4.56 4.02 0.60
C ASP A 19 4.57 4.67 1.99
N ARG A 20 5.43 5.68 2.22
CA ARG A 20 5.48 6.41 3.49
C ARG A 20 4.28 7.31 3.69
N ALA A 21 3.75 7.97 2.66
CA ALA A 21 2.52 8.75 2.77
C ALA A 21 1.36 7.89 3.30
N ALA A 22 1.27 6.64 2.84
CA ALA A 22 0.25 5.70 3.29
C ALA A 22 0.46 5.27 4.76
N LEU A 23 1.71 4.99 5.17
CA LEU A 23 2.04 4.66 6.55
C LEU A 23 1.82 5.85 7.51
N ASP A 24 2.22 7.05 7.09
CA ASP A 24 2.02 8.29 7.84
C ASP A 24 0.53 8.59 8.03
N PHE A 25 -0.27 8.44 6.97
CA PHE A 25 -1.74 8.53 7.06
C PHE A 25 -2.31 7.55 8.08
N ALA A 26 -1.89 6.28 8.04
CA ALA A 26 -2.40 5.27 8.95
C ALA A 26 -2.07 5.60 10.42
N MET A 27 -0.81 6.00 10.70
CA MET A 27 -0.40 6.44 12.03
C MET A 27 -1.21 7.64 12.53
N GLN A 28 -1.37 8.68 11.70
CA GLN A 28 -2.08 9.90 12.06
C GLN A 28 -3.58 9.66 12.34
N ASN A 29 -4.18 8.67 11.69
CA ASN A 29 -5.60 8.34 11.83
C ASN A 29 -5.86 7.16 12.77
N GLY A 30 -4.83 6.66 13.46
CA GLY A 30 -4.93 5.54 14.39
C GLY A 30 -5.30 4.21 13.73
N ILE A 31 -5.12 4.08 12.42
CA ILE A 31 -5.30 2.82 11.68
C ILE A 31 -4.07 1.95 11.94
N ALA A 32 -4.26 0.66 12.21
CA ALA A 32 -3.11 -0.24 12.33
C ALA A 32 -2.34 -0.22 11.01
N HIS A 33 -1.01 -0.20 11.10
CA HIS A 33 -0.15 -0.19 9.93
C HIS A 33 0.93 -1.27 10.04
N ALA A 34 1.33 -1.82 8.89
CA ALA A 34 2.43 -2.76 8.81
C ALA A 34 3.00 -2.84 7.38
N GLY A 35 3.70 -3.94 7.08
CA GLY A 35 4.10 -4.29 5.72
C GLY A 35 5.43 -5.02 5.68
N TRP A 36 5.82 -5.42 4.47
CA TRP A 36 7.12 -6.00 4.17
C TRP A 36 8.05 -4.95 3.58
N CYS A 37 9.27 -4.84 4.13
CA CYS A 37 10.36 -4.02 3.60
C CYS A 37 11.54 -4.92 3.18
N PRO A 38 12.54 -4.42 2.42
CA PRO A 38 13.71 -5.21 2.10
C PRO A 38 14.53 -5.54 3.36
N LEU A 39 15.32 -6.62 3.31
CA LEU A 39 16.34 -6.91 4.32
C LEU A 39 17.25 -5.69 4.54
N GLY A 40 17.55 -5.37 5.79
CA GLY A 40 18.23 -4.16 6.23
C GLY A 40 17.38 -2.89 6.14
N ARG A 41 16.05 -3.02 6.05
CA ARG A 41 15.08 -1.91 5.98
C ARG A 41 15.44 -0.86 4.92
N ARG A 42 15.85 -1.29 3.73
CA ARG A 42 16.36 -0.36 2.69
C ARG A 42 15.24 0.47 2.06
N ALA A 43 15.48 1.76 1.90
CA ALA A 43 14.76 2.71 1.06
C ALA A 43 15.76 3.55 0.23
N GLU A 44 15.27 4.42 -0.66
CA GLU A 44 16.15 5.23 -1.51
C GLU A 44 16.96 6.27 -0.73
N ASP A 45 16.45 6.71 0.42
CA ASP A 45 17.05 7.70 1.31
C ASP A 45 17.75 7.05 2.52
N GLY A 46 18.01 5.75 2.46
CA GLY A 46 18.75 5.02 3.49
C GLY A 46 17.88 4.01 4.23
N VAL A 47 17.99 3.98 5.56
CA VAL A 47 17.29 3.01 6.41
C VAL A 47 15.89 3.53 6.74
N ILE A 48 14.88 2.69 6.54
CA ILE A 48 13.49 3.02 6.86
C ILE A 48 13.36 3.18 8.39
N PRO A 49 12.86 4.34 8.88
CA PRO A 49 12.73 4.61 10.31
C PRO A 49 11.97 3.52 11.08
N GLU A 50 12.38 3.24 12.33
CA GLU A 50 11.79 2.20 13.18
C GLU A 50 10.33 2.45 13.56
N ARG A 51 9.87 3.72 13.52
CA ARG A 51 8.46 4.07 13.75
C ARG A 51 7.49 3.36 12.81
N TYR A 52 7.96 2.92 11.64
CA TYR A 52 7.17 2.13 10.71
C TYR A 52 7.27 0.65 11.08
N LEU A 53 6.14 0.04 11.45
CA LEU A 53 6.02 -1.35 11.93
C LEU A 53 6.14 -2.39 10.80
N LEU A 54 7.28 -2.37 10.11
CA LEU A 54 7.57 -3.22 8.96
C LEU A 54 8.36 -4.46 9.36
N LYS A 55 8.09 -5.56 8.67
CA LYS A 55 8.90 -6.78 8.72
C LYS A 55 9.86 -6.83 7.56
N GLU A 56 11.08 -7.30 7.81
CA GLU A 56 12.07 -7.50 6.76
C GLU A 56 11.75 -8.76 5.96
N ALA A 57 11.80 -8.64 4.63
CA ALA A 57 11.85 -9.77 3.72
C ALA A 57 13.22 -10.47 3.84
N SER A 58 13.33 -11.69 3.30
CA SER A 58 14.59 -12.45 3.40
C SER A 58 15.72 -11.92 2.51
N THR A 59 15.43 -11.02 1.56
CA THR A 59 16.42 -10.43 0.66
C THR A 59 16.36 -8.92 0.65
N LYS A 60 17.46 -8.28 0.22
CA LYS A 60 17.56 -6.84 0.02
C LYS A 60 16.86 -6.33 -1.26
N LEU A 61 16.22 -7.22 -2.02
CA LEU A 61 15.60 -6.90 -3.32
C LEU A 61 14.22 -6.27 -3.11
N TYR A 62 13.98 -5.11 -3.73
CA TYR A 62 12.68 -4.45 -3.69
C TYR A 62 11.57 -5.32 -4.30
N GLN A 63 11.90 -6.18 -5.26
CA GLN A 63 10.93 -7.03 -5.92
C GLN A 63 10.28 -8.02 -4.95
N GLN A 64 11.06 -8.57 -4.02
CA GLN A 64 10.54 -9.55 -3.06
C GLN A 64 9.55 -8.89 -2.10
N ARG A 65 9.92 -7.74 -1.50
CA ARG A 65 8.98 -7.03 -0.61
C ARG A 65 7.72 -6.58 -1.33
N THR A 66 7.80 -6.19 -2.60
CA THR A 66 6.63 -5.80 -3.40
C THR A 66 5.69 -7.00 -3.57
N GLN A 67 6.23 -8.15 -3.95
CA GLN A 67 5.47 -9.39 -4.08
C GLN A 67 4.81 -9.80 -2.76
N LEU A 68 5.55 -9.77 -1.64
CA LEU A 68 5.04 -10.13 -0.33
C LEU A 68 3.90 -9.23 0.14
N ASN A 69 4.00 -7.91 -0.07
CA ASN A 69 2.91 -6.98 0.27
C ASN A 69 1.65 -7.23 -0.57
N VAL A 70 1.79 -7.49 -1.88
CA VAL A 70 0.64 -7.86 -2.72
C VAL A 70 0.04 -9.18 -2.23
N ARG A 71 0.86 -10.21 -1.99
CA ARG A 71 0.44 -11.54 -1.54
C ARG A 71 -0.35 -11.53 -0.24
N ASP A 72 0.18 -10.85 0.76
CA ASP A 72 -0.30 -10.87 2.14
C ASP A 72 -1.35 -9.77 2.41
N SER A 73 -1.78 -9.05 1.37
CA SER A 73 -2.98 -8.22 1.39
C SER A 73 -4.18 -8.92 0.76
N GLN A 74 -5.37 -8.38 1.02
CA GLN A 74 -6.60 -8.81 0.35
C GLN A 74 -6.87 -8.00 -0.91
N ALA A 75 -6.35 -6.77 -0.99
CA ALA A 75 -6.44 -5.92 -2.14
C ALA A 75 -5.25 -4.95 -2.19
N THR A 76 -4.95 -4.42 -3.38
CA THR A 76 -3.92 -3.39 -3.56
C THR A 76 -4.49 -2.13 -4.21
N LEU A 77 -4.35 -0.99 -3.54
CA LEU A 77 -4.55 0.34 -4.12
C LEU A 77 -3.21 0.88 -4.63
N ILE A 78 -3.13 1.20 -5.92
CA ILE A 78 -1.92 1.70 -6.56
C ILE A 78 -2.13 3.17 -6.94
N ILE A 79 -1.28 4.05 -6.42
CA ILE A 79 -1.21 5.44 -6.84
C ILE A 79 -0.12 5.53 -7.91
N ARG A 80 -0.47 6.10 -9.07
CA ARG A 80 0.38 6.20 -10.25
C ARG A 80 0.48 7.64 -10.71
N ASP A 81 1.63 7.99 -11.27
CA ASP A 81 1.83 9.21 -12.04
C ASP A 81 2.06 8.80 -13.49
N GLU A 82 1.04 8.84 -14.35
CA GLU A 82 1.13 8.40 -15.75
C GLU A 82 2.10 9.24 -16.58
N ALA A 83 2.34 10.50 -16.19
CA ALA A 83 3.35 11.34 -16.83
C ALA A 83 4.78 10.87 -16.51
N ARG A 84 4.97 9.96 -15.53
CA ARG A 84 6.28 9.51 -15.07
C ARG A 84 6.40 7.99 -15.05
N ARG A 85 7.58 7.50 -15.43
CA ARG A 85 7.86 6.06 -15.39
C ARG A 85 8.23 5.62 -13.98
N SER A 86 7.47 4.70 -13.42
CA SER A 86 7.84 3.99 -12.19
C SER A 86 7.89 2.49 -12.39
N ARG A 87 9.12 1.95 -12.31
CA ARG A 87 9.35 0.49 -12.40
C ARG A 87 8.74 -0.25 -11.21
N GLY A 88 8.76 0.37 -10.03
CA GLY A 88 8.14 -0.18 -8.82
C GLY A 88 6.62 -0.32 -8.98
N THR A 89 5.95 0.74 -9.46
CA THR A 89 4.51 0.72 -9.73
C THR A 89 4.13 -0.33 -10.77
N ALA A 90 4.84 -0.39 -11.90
CA ALA A 90 4.60 -1.40 -12.93
C ALA A 90 4.77 -2.83 -12.41
N LEU A 91 5.77 -3.07 -11.56
CA LEU A 91 5.97 -4.37 -10.91
C LEU A 91 4.79 -4.72 -10.00
N THR A 92 4.31 -3.78 -9.18
CA THR A 92 3.18 -4.04 -8.27
C THR A 92 1.92 -4.43 -9.05
N ILE A 93 1.62 -3.74 -10.16
CA ILE A 93 0.51 -4.09 -11.06
C ILE A 93 0.66 -5.53 -11.55
N LYS A 94 1.82 -5.86 -12.13
CA LYS A 94 2.11 -7.21 -12.65
C LYS A 94 2.01 -8.28 -11.56
N CYS A 95 2.44 -7.99 -10.34
CA CYS A 95 2.30 -8.91 -9.21
C CYS A 95 0.84 -9.14 -8.83
N ALA A 96 0.02 -8.09 -8.79
CA ALA A 96 -1.40 -8.22 -8.46
C ALA A 96 -2.15 -9.04 -9.52
N GLU A 97 -1.87 -8.78 -10.80
CA GLU A 97 -2.41 -9.56 -11.92
C GLU A 97 -2.00 -11.03 -11.84
N LYS A 98 -0.70 -11.32 -11.67
CA LYS A 98 -0.19 -12.70 -11.57
C LYS A 98 -0.81 -13.49 -10.43
N LEU A 99 -1.12 -12.82 -9.31
CA LEU A 99 -1.66 -13.44 -8.10
C LEU A 99 -3.20 -13.39 -8.03
N ASN A 100 -3.85 -12.91 -9.08
CA ASN A 100 -5.29 -12.68 -9.14
C ASN A 100 -5.82 -11.87 -7.93
N LYS A 101 -5.06 -10.86 -7.50
CA LYS A 101 -5.45 -9.98 -6.40
C LYS A 101 -6.32 -8.83 -6.93
N PRO A 102 -7.39 -8.46 -6.22
CA PRO A 102 -8.12 -7.23 -6.49
C PRO A 102 -7.16 -6.03 -6.46
N VAL A 103 -7.15 -5.27 -7.55
CA VAL A 103 -6.29 -4.10 -7.72
C VAL A 103 -7.10 -2.92 -8.25
N LEU A 104 -6.85 -1.74 -7.71
CA LEU A 104 -7.31 -0.48 -8.28
C LEU A 104 -6.11 0.42 -8.51
N VAL A 105 -5.98 0.95 -9.72
CA VAL A 105 -4.96 1.93 -10.08
C VAL A 105 -5.62 3.30 -10.20
N ILE A 106 -5.05 4.30 -9.54
CA ILE A 106 -5.51 5.69 -9.55
C ILE A 106 -4.35 6.57 -10.01
N ASP A 107 -4.64 7.48 -10.94
CA ASP A 107 -3.66 8.44 -11.43
C ASP A 107 -3.68 9.74 -10.63
N ILE A 108 -2.53 10.34 -10.35
CA ILE A 108 -2.46 11.60 -9.59
C ILE A 108 -2.96 12.81 -10.38
N GLY A 109 -2.94 12.75 -11.72
CA GLY A 109 -3.42 13.82 -12.60
C GLY A 109 -4.94 13.86 -12.73
N ASP A 110 -5.61 12.73 -12.46
CA ASP A 110 -7.08 12.61 -12.54
C ASP A 110 -7.58 11.53 -11.57
N TYR A 111 -7.75 11.90 -10.30
CA TYR A 111 -8.33 11.01 -9.29
C TYR A 111 -9.70 11.47 -8.78
N ASP A 112 -10.60 10.50 -8.68
CA ASP A 112 -11.87 10.63 -7.97
C ASP A 112 -11.88 9.65 -6.79
N TYR A 113 -11.81 10.17 -5.57
CA TYR A 113 -11.83 9.36 -4.35
C TYR A 113 -13.12 8.54 -4.20
N LYS A 114 -14.22 8.92 -4.87
CA LYS A 114 -15.46 8.13 -4.87
C LYS A 114 -15.29 6.81 -5.60
N LYS A 115 -14.45 6.75 -6.64
CA LYS A 115 -14.07 5.49 -7.30
C LYS A 115 -13.36 4.56 -6.32
N VAL A 116 -12.48 5.10 -5.47
CA VAL A 116 -11.78 4.37 -4.42
C VAL A 116 -12.78 3.83 -3.39
N ILE A 117 -13.67 4.67 -2.86
CA ILE A 117 -14.71 4.25 -1.91
C ILE A 117 -15.60 3.15 -2.52
N LYS A 118 -16.05 3.33 -3.76
CA LYS A 118 -16.90 2.35 -4.46
C LYS A 118 -16.19 1.00 -4.58
N TRP A 119 -14.94 1.00 -5.05
CA TRP A 119 -14.14 -0.21 -5.18
C TRP A 119 -13.89 -0.89 -3.84
N LEU A 120 -13.54 -0.13 -2.78
CA LEU A 120 -13.35 -0.67 -1.44
C LEU A 120 -14.63 -1.32 -0.90
N ASN A 121 -15.81 -0.73 -1.15
CA ASN A 121 -17.09 -1.31 -0.74
C ASN A 121 -17.48 -2.58 -1.53
N THR A 122 -16.95 -2.74 -2.75
CA THR A 122 -17.11 -3.95 -3.56
C THR A 122 -16.17 -5.06 -3.09
N VAL A 123 -14.88 -4.75 -2.90
CA VAL A 123 -13.85 -5.75 -2.57
C VAL A 123 -13.87 -6.11 -1.07
N ARG A 124 -14.21 -5.14 -0.21
CA ARG A 124 -14.28 -5.23 1.25
C ARG A 124 -13.00 -5.78 1.92
N PRO A 125 -11.80 -5.24 1.61
CA PRO A 125 -10.58 -5.68 2.26
C PRO A 125 -10.50 -5.18 3.71
N GLN A 126 -10.11 -6.04 4.62
CA GLN A 126 -9.60 -5.69 5.96
C GLN A 126 -8.10 -5.35 5.93
N VAL A 127 -7.36 -5.95 4.99
CA VAL A 127 -5.94 -5.68 4.76
C VAL A 127 -5.74 -5.09 3.37
N LEU A 128 -5.43 -3.80 3.32
CA LEU A 128 -5.20 -3.06 2.08
C LEU A 128 -3.72 -2.73 1.93
N ASN A 129 -3.11 -3.19 0.84
CA ASN A 129 -1.80 -2.71 0.42
C ASN A 129 -1.95 -1.39 -0.34
N VAL A 130 -1.13 -0.40 0.01
CA VAL A 130 -1.02 0.86 -0.74
C VAL A 130 0.39 0.99 -1.29
N ALA A 131 0.50 1.20 -2.59
CA ALA A 131 1.77 1.25 -3.30
C ALA A 131 1.80 2.36 -4.35
N GLY A 132 2.99 2.81 -4.72
CA GLY A 132 3.18 3.76 -5.80
C GLY A 132 4.64 4.16 -5.99
N PRO A 133 4.92 5.20 -6.78
CA PRO A 133 6.28 5.65 -7.03
C PRO A 133 6.96 6.15 -5.75
N ARG A 134 8.29 6.01 -5.76
CA ARG A 134 9.18 6.64 -4.77
C ARG A 134 9.33 8.14 -5.06
N LEU A 135 9.78 8.91 -4.07
CA LEU A 135 9.82 10.37 -4.17
C LEU A 135 10.66 10.86 -5.35
N SER A 136 11.81 10.24 -5.59
CA SER A 136 12.66 10.56 -6.76
C SER A 136 12.00 10.27 -8.12
N GLU A 137 10.98 9.41 -8.17
CA GLU A 137 10.25 9.09 -9.41
C GLU A 137 9.02 9.98 -9.60
N SER A 138 8.32 10.35 -8.53
CA SER A 138 7.21 11.30 -8.57
C SER A 138 7.10 12.05 -7.23
N PRO A 139 7.54 13.32 -7.18
CA PRO A 139 7.47 14.14 -5.96
C PRO A 139 6.04 14.36 -5.46
N ASP A 140 5.08 14.50 -6.37
CA ASP A 140 3.69 14.87 -6.06
C ASP A 140 2.83 13.68 -5.63
N ALA A 141 3.28 12.45 -5.92
CA ALA A 141 2.49 11.25 -5.64
C ALA A 141 2.24 11.00 -4.15
N ALA A 142 3.15 11.43 -3.27
CA ALA A 142 2.95 11.35 -1.83
C ALA A 142 1.77 12.22 -1.37
N ALA A 143 1.67 13.45 -1.88
CA ALA A 143 0.59 14.36 -1.53
C ALA A 143 -0.77 13.84 -2.04
N ALA A 144 -0.80 13.33 -3.28
CA ALA A 144 -1.99 12.71 -3.85
C ALA A 144 -2.43 11.47 -3.04
N ALA A 145 -1.50 10.60 -2.66
CA ALA A 145 -1.80 9.43 -1.82
C ALA A 145 -2.44 9.85 -0.49
N SER A 146 -1.86 10.82 0.22
CA SER A 146 -2.43 11.35 1.46
C SER A 146 -3.84 11.91 1.28
N ALA A 147 -4.07 12.70 0.22
CA ALA A 147 -5.38 13.29 -0.06
C ALA A 147 -6.44 12.22 -0.37
N ILE A 148 -6.10 11.24 -1.22
CA ILE A 148 -6.98 10.12 -1.58
C ILE A 148 -7.35 9.30 -0.34
N LEU A 149 -6.36 8.92 0.47
CA LEU A 149 -6.57 8.11 1.66
C LEU A 149 -7.41 8.86 2.71
N ALA A 150 -7.12 10.14 2.93
CA ALA A 150 -7.88 10.99 3.85
C ALA A 150 -9.34 11.16 3.41
N ALA A 151 -9.62 11.23 2.11
CA ALA A 151 -10.98 11.32 1.60
C ALA A 151 -11.72 9.97 1.65
N ALA A 152 -11.04 8.85 1.44
CA ALA A 152 -11.68 7.55 1.21
C ALA A 152 -11.72 6.62 2.43
N ILE A 153 -10.81 6.74 3.39
CA ILE A 153 -10.59 5.72 4.43
C ILE A 153 -10.72 6.30 5.84
N CYS A 154 -11.29 5.53 6.76
CA CYS A 154 -11.25 5.76 8.19
C CYS A 154 -10.87 4.49 8.94
N ARG A 155 -10.59 4.62 10.24
CA ARG A 155 -10.25 3.48 11.11
C ARG A 155 -11.45 2.58 11.35
N ASP A 156 -11.26 1.27 11.14
CA ASP A 156 -12.10 0.25 11.76
C ASP A 156 -11.70 0.06 13.24
N GLN A 157 -12.66 0.20 14.14
CA GLN A 157 -12.47 0.09 15.59
C GLN A 157 -12.73 -1.33 16.11
N GLN A 158 -13.31 -2.22 15.30
CA GLN A 158 -13.79 -3.53 15.73
C GLN A 158 -12.85 -4.66 15.31
N THR A 159 -12.29 -4.59 14.11
CA THR A 159 -11.50 -5.67 13.54
C THR A 159 -10.03 -5.60 14.00
N VAL A 160 -9.53 -6.70 14.55
CA VAL A 160 -8.10 -6.88 14.87
C VAL A 160 -7.48 -7.84 13.85
N VAL A 161 -6.47 -7.37 13.13
CA VAL A 161 -5.73 -8.19 12.15
C VAL A 161 -4.37 -8.59 12.71
N LYS A 162 -4.05 -9.88 12.66
CA LYS A 162 -2.70 -10.38 12.94
C LYS A 162 -1.80 -10.21 11.72
N TRP A 163 -0.64 -9.57 11.90
CA TRP A 163 0.35 -9.35 10.84
C TRP A 163 1.72 -10.02 11.12
N PRO A 164 2.34 -10.67 10.12
CA PRO A 164 1.78 -11.07 8.84
C PRO A 164 0.69 -12.14 9.08
N PRO A 165 -0.20 -12.36 8.11
CA PRO A 165 -1.20 -13.40 8.25
C PRO A 165 -0.52 -14.77 8.40
N THR A 166 -1.04 -15.62 9.30
CA THR A 166 -0.49 -16.97 9.54
C THR A 166 -0.48 -17.80 8.25
N ARG A 167 -1.49 -17.60 7.40
CA ARG A 167 -1.56 -18.14 6.04
C ARG A 167 -1.69 -16.97 5.06
N PRO A 168 -0.81 -16.86 4.05
CA PRO A 168 -0.95 -15.86 3.01
C PRO A 168 -2.34 -15.89 2.37
N PHE A 169 -2.85 -14.72 2.00
CA PHE A 169 -4.14 -14.63 1.29
C PHE A 169 -4.07 -15.18 -0.14
N THR A 170 -2.88 -15.26 -0.73
CA THR A 170 -2.61 -16.00 -1.97
C THR A 170 -1.36 -16.86 -1.77
N PRO A 171 -1.45 -18.19 -1.82
CA PRO A 171 -0.34 -19.07 -1.47
C PRO A 171 0.78 -19.14 -2.53
N ASP A 172 0.50 -18.80 -3.79
CA ASP A 172 1.32 -19.09 -4.98
C ASP A 172 2.65 -18.33 -5.13
N LEU A 173 3.27 -17.92 -4.02
CA LEU A 173 4.51 -17.16 -4.04
C LEU A 173 5.73 -17.87 -3.49
N PHE A 174 5.57 -19.06 -2.88
CA PHE A 174 6.63 -20.06 -2.66
C PHE A 174 5.99 -21.43 -2.49
#